data_AF-A0A7X8ZES6-F1
#
_entry.id   AF-A0A7X8ZES6-F1
#
_cell.length_a   1.000
_cell.length_b   1.000
_cell.length_c   1.000
_cell.angle_alpha   90.00
_cell.angle_beta   90.00
_cell.angle_gamma   90.00
#
_symmetry.space_group_name_H-M   'P 1'
#
loop_
_entity.id
_entity.type
_entity.pdbx_description
1 polymer ?
#
loop_
_entity_poly.entity_id
_entity_poly.type
_entity_poly.pdbx_seq_one_letter_code
_entity_poly.pdbx_strand_id
1 'polypeptide(L)'
;SEAAFAEPEIMYTTALVVEEGNPFGVETLDDVQEAMDNGEDITLSVLTAGIEANYATEMGLDYQGVGSADEGLEMVQGGRADVFAMTAISLNQMAEDAQGVEVTEGFVQEIDGIKQYGAGSTVFRLDDTDTLNEYNGHLAELKESGELLDILSEFGFTEAEVPPAEMSAEALCAGDLEALQDIEN
;
A
#
# COMPACT_ATOMS: atom_id res chain seq x y z
N SER A 1 23.95 1.38 7.57
CA SER A 1 22.72 1.62 8.35
C SER A 1 23.09 2.08 9.76
N GLU A 2 22.34 3.03 10.34
CA GLU A 2 22.46 3.43 11.76
C GLU A 2 21.52 2.61 12.67
N ALA A 3 20.77 1.67 12.09
CA ALA A 3 19.81 0.80 12.75
C ALA A 3 19.87 -0.64 12.20
N ALA A 4 19.53 -1.64 13.01
CA ALA A 4 19.43 -3.03 12.55
C ALA A 4 17.95 -3.37 12.36
N PHE A 5 17.54 -3.66 11.13
CA PHE A 5 16.15 -4.00 10.79
C PHE A 5 15.96 -5.53 10.83
N ALA A 6 14.83 -5.99 11.34
CA ALA A 6 14.33 -7.34 11.08
C ALA A 6 13.96 -7.50 9.61
N GLU A 7 13.80 -8.76 9.17
CA GLU A 7 13.16 -9.02 7.88
C GLU A 7 11.76 -8.37 7.86
N PRO A 8 11.27 -7.90 6.69
CA PRO A 8 10.01 -7.17 6.64
C PRO A 8 8.86 -8.03 7.15
N GLU A 9 8.00 -7.46 7.97
CA GLU A 9 6.81 -8.16 8.50
C GLU A 9 5.55 -7.80 7.72
N ILE A 10 5.53 -6.61 7.11
CA ILE A 10 4.39 -6.07 6.36
C ILE A 10 4.87 -5.30 5.13
N MET A 11 4.04 -5.34 4.07
CA MET A 11 4.14 -4.48 2.90
C MET A 11 3.06 -3.40 2.96
N TYR A 12 3.38 -2.21 2.46
CA TYR A 12 2.43 -1.12 2.30
C TYR A 12 2.01 -1.06 0.84
N THR A 13 0.82 -1.59 0.57
CA THR A 13 0.12 -1.46 -0.72
C THR A 13 -0.73 -0.19 -0.73
N THR A 14 -1.07 0.27 -1.92
CA THR A 14 -2.10 1.28 -2.16
C THR A 14 -3.40 0.58 -2.51
N ALA A 15 -4.53 1.13 -2.11
CA ALA A 15 -5.84 0.77 -2.64
C ALA A 15 -6.62 2.05 -3.01
N LEU A 16 -7.76 1.85 -3.65
CA LEU A 16 -8.70 2.90 -4.01
C LEU A 16 -9.98 2.74 -3.19
N VAL A 17 -10.51 3.85 -2.71
CA VAL A 17 -11.94 3.97 -2.35
C VAL A 17 -12.68 4.53 -3.56
N VAL A 18 -13.74 3.85 -3.97
CA VAL A 18 -14.61 4.23 -5.09
C VAL A 18 -16.09 4.11 -4.68
N GLU A 19 -17.01 4.71 -5.44
CA GLU A 19 -18.46 4.51 -5.21
C GLU A 19 -18.83 3.03 -5.34
N GLU A 20 -19.80 2.56 -4.55
CA GLU A 20 -20.30 1.19 -4.60
C GLU A 20 -20.69 0.78 -6.04
N GLY A 21 -20.16 -0.36 -6.48
CA GLY A 21 -20.31 -0.86 -7.85
C GLY A 21 -19.28 -0.32 -8.85
N ASN A 22 -18.31 0.50 -8.40
CA ASN A 22 -17.18 1.03 -9.15
C ASN A 22 -17.55 1.46 -10.58
N PRO A 23 -18.25 2.60 -10.74
CA PRO A 23 -18.81 3.01 -12.03
C PRO A 23 -17.75 3.26 -13.11
N PHE A 24 -16.51 3.56 -12.73
CA PHE A 24 -15.37 3.73 -13.63
C PHE A 24 -14.58 2.43 -13.86
N GLY A 25 -14.83 1.38 -13.06
CA GLY A 25 -14.15 0.10 -13.18
C GLY A 25 -12.64 0.18 -12.94
N VAL A 26 -12.19 1.12 -12.12
CA VAL A 26 -10.77 1.35 -11.82
C VAL A 26 -10.35 0.58 -10.58
N GLU A 27 -9.22 -0.13 -10.64
CA GLU A 27 -8.69 -0.91 -9.51
C GLU A 27 -7.31 -0.39 -9.06
N THR A 28 -6.61 0.33 -9.94
CA THR A 28 -5.26 0.86 -9.76
C THR A 28 -5.14 2.33 -10.19
N LEU A 29 -4.03 3.01 -9.87
CA LEU A 29 -3.78 4.37 -10.42
C LEU A 29 -3.52 4.35 -11.93
N ASP A 30 -3.05 3.21 -12.48
CA ASP A 30 -2.90 3.04 -13.93
C ASP A 30 -4.26 3.01 -14.64
N ASP A 31 -5.27 2.36 -14.05
CA ASP A 31 -6.64 2.40 -14.59
C ASP A 31 -7.23 3.82 -14.53
N VAL A 32 -6.94 4.56 -13.44
CA VAL A 32 -7.33 5.97 -13.31
C VAL A 32 -6.64 6.82 -14.39
N GLN A 33 -5.36 6.57 -14.67
CA GLN A 33 -4.63 7.22 -15.75
C GLN A 33 -5.29 6.92 -17.10
N GLU A 34 -5.60 5.65 -17.38
CA GLU A 34 -6.23 5.24 -18.63
C GLU A 34 -7.60 5.90 -18.81
N ALA A 35 -8.42 5.97 -17.75
CA ALA A 35 -9.70 6.66 -17.79
C ALA A 35 -9.54 8.16 -18.12
N MET A 36 -8.59 8.85 -17.47
CA MET A 36 -8.28 10.26 -17.76
C MET A 36 -7.79 10.45 -19.21
N ASP A 37 -6.90 9.59 -19.69
CA ASP A 37 -6.35 9.64 -21.05
C ASP A 37 -7.42 9.39 -22.11
N ASN A 38 -8.42 8.55 -21.79
CA ASN A 38 -9.60 8.30 -22.62
C ASN A 38 -10.63 9.44 -22.56
N GLY A 39 -10.40 10.45 -21.72
CA GLY A 39 -11.23 11.64 -21.60
C GLY A 39 -12.46 11.44 -20.72
N GLU A 40 -12.44 10.45 -19.83
CA GLU A 40 -13.44 10.30 -18.79
C GLU A 40 -13.29 11.41 -17.74
N ASP A 41 -14.41 11.92 -17.25
CA ASP A 41 -14.44 12.97 -16.21
C ASP A 41 -14.31 12.31 -14.84
N ILE A 42 -13.12 11.77 -14.56
CA ILE A 42 -12.78 11.09 -13.32
C ILE A 42 -11.94 12.01 -12.42
N THR A 43 -12.38 12.19 -11.18
CA THR A 43 -11.71 13.02 -10.19
C THR A 43 -10.97 12.16 -9.18
N LEU A 44 -9.64 12.16 -9.27
CA LEU A 44 -8.76 11.53 -8.28
C LEU A 44 -8.52 12.47 -7.10
N SER A 45 -8.65 11.94 -5.88
CA SER A 45 -8.19 12.58 -4.66
C SER A 45 -7.14 11.71 -3.96
N VAL A 46 -6.19 12.34 -3.28
CA VAL A 46 -5.11 11.68 -2.53
C VAL A 46 -4.82 12.43 -1.24
N LEU A 47 -4.35 11.73 -0.21
CA LEU A 47 -3.90 12.38 1.00
C LEU A 47 -2.63 13.20 0.67
N THR A 48 -2.64 14.51 0.94
CA THR A 48 -1.55 15.42 0.54
C THR A 48 -0.18 15.00 1.11
N ALA A 49 -0.16 14.34 2.27
CA ALA A 49 1.05 13.84 2.92
C ALA A 49 1.28 12.33 2.71
N GLY A 50 0.44 11.67 1.90
CA GLY A 50 0.55 10.26 1.55
C GLY A 50 1.54 10.02 0.42
N ILE A 51 1.98 8.77 0.28
CA ILE A 51 2.90 8.38 -0.79
C ILE A 51 2.20 8.41 -2.15
N GLU A 52 0.89 8.20 -2.18
CA GLU A 52 0.04 8.20 -3.37
C GLU A 52 0.03 9.56 -4.06
N ALA A 53 0.21 10.66 -3.32
CA ALA A 53 0.38 11.99 -3.92
C ALA A 53 1.69 12.10 -4.72
N ASN A 54 2.76 11.44 -4.26
CA ASN A 54 4.01 11.39 -4.99
C ASN A 54 3.85 10.51 -6.24
N TYR A 55 3.22 9.33 -6.12
CA TYR A 55 2.93 8.47 -7.26
C TYR A 55 2.12 9.22 -8.34
N ALA A 56 1.01 9.85 -7.95
CA ALA A 56 0.20 10.64 -8.86
C ALA A 56 1.00 11.76 -9.54
N THR A 57 1.89 12.43 -8.79
CA THR A 57 2.77 13.48 -9.34
C THR A 57 3.78 12.91 -10.34
N GLU A 58 4.41 11.78 -10.04
CA GLU A 58 5.41 11.12 -10.89
C GLU A 58 4.78 10.54 -12.17
N MET A 59 3.58 9.97 -12.05
CA MET A 59 2.77 9.51 -13.18
C MET A 59 2.16 10.66 -14.01
N GLY A 60 2.17 11.89 -13.47
CA GLY A 60 1.59 13.08 -14.13
C GLY A 60 0.07 13.14 -14.10
N LEU A 61 -0.57 12.45 -13.16
CA LEU A 61 -2.01 12.48 -12.93
C LEU A 61 -2.47 13.83 -12.39
N ASP A 62 -3.64 14.30 -12.83
CA ASP A 62 -4.34 15.40 -12.17
C ASP A 62 -5.04 14.87 -10.90
N TYR A 63 -4.85 15.54 -9.77
CA TYR A 63 -5.43 15.09 -8.50
C TYR A 63 -5.75 16.23 -7.55
N GLN A 64 -6.67 15.97 -6.62
CA GLN A 64 -7.02 16.85 -5.52
C GLN A 64 -6.37 16.36 -4.22
N GLY A 65 -5.54 17.19 -3.60
CA GLY A 65 -4.98 16.89 -2.29
C GLY A 65 -6.00 17.14 -1.18
N VAL A 66 -6.26 16.13 -0.34
CA VAL A 66 -7.06 16.27 0.89
C VAL A 66 -6.17 16.39 2.12
N GLY A 67 -6.69 17.00 3.18
CA GLY A 67 -5.98 17.23 4.45
C GLY A 67 -6.10 16.08 5.44
N SER A 68 -7.09 15.20 5.29
CA SER A 68 -7.29 14.00 6.09
C SER A 68 -7.90 12.86 5.29
N ALA A 69 -7.78 11.64 5.80
CA ALA A 69 -8.41 10.47 5.19
C ALA A 69 -9.94 10.57 5.21
N ASP A 70 -10.52 11.05 6.32
CA ASP A 70 -11.97 11.31 6.43
C ASP A 70 -12.48 12.24 5.33
N GLU A 71 -11.72 13.31 5.02
CA GLU A 71 -12.07 14.23 3.94
C GLU A 71 -12.07 13.53 2.57
N GLY A 72 -11.08 12.69 2.29
CA GLY A 72 -11.01 11.90 1.06
C GLY A 72 -12.20 10.94 0.91
N LEU A 73 -12.52 10.19 1.97
CA LEU A 73 -13.68 9.30 2.00
C LEU A 73 -15.00 10.07 1.80
N GLU A 74 -15.18 11.21 2.48
CA GLU A 74 -16.36 12.07 2.33
C GLU A 74 -16.45 12.73 0.95
N MET A 75 -15.34 12.88 0.23
CA MET A 75 -15.36 13.36 -1.15
C MET A 75 -15.95 12.31 -2.08
N VAL A 76 -15.57 11.04 -1.94
CA VAL A 76 -16.13 9.93 -2.72
C VAL A 76 -17.62 9.74 -2.39
N GLN A 77 -17.96 9.61 -1.11
CA GLN A 77 -19.36 9.47 -0.65
C GLN A 77 -20.26 10.64 -1.11
N GLY A 78 -19.69 11.84 -1.22
CA GLY A 78 -20.39 13.04 -1.65
C GLY A 78 -20.40 13.27 -3.16
N GLY A 79 -19.76 12.40 -3.96
CA GLY A 79 -19.60 12.57 -5.41
C GLY A 79 -18.79 13.80 -5.81
N ARG A 80 -17.88 14.25 -4.94
CA ARG A 80 -16.92 15.35 -5.21
C ARG A 80 -15.58 14.84 -5.74
N ALA A 81 -15.27 13.58 -5.47
CA ALA A 81 -14.24 12.80 -6.11
C ALA A 81 -14.85 11.47 -6.53
N ASP A 82 -14.30 10.84 -7.55
CA ASP A 82 -14.71 9.50 -8.00
C ASP A 82 -13.82 8.42 -7.40
N VAL A 83 -12.58 8.81 -7.05
CA VAL A 83 -11.55 7.93 -6.50
C VAL A 83 -10.81 8.64 -5.36
N PHE A 84 -10.55 7.92 -4.28
CA PHE A 84 -9.61 8.31 -3.24
C PHE A 84 -8.53 7.24 -3.06
N ALA A 85 -7.27 7.58 -3.33
CA ALA A 85 -6.15 6.65 -3.17
C ALA A 85 -5.38 6.90 -1.86
N MET A 86 -5.11 5.82 -1.13
CA MET A 86 -4.33 5.79 0.10
C MET A 86 -3.81 4.38 0.37
N THR A 87 -2.94 4.21 1.36
CA THR A 87 -2.48 2.92 1.84
C THR A 87 -3.65 2.00 2.20
N ALA A 88 -3.69 0.79 1.63
CA ALA A 88 -4.85 -0.10 1.63
C ALA A 88 -5.42 -0.40 3.03
N ILE A 89 -4.53 -0.68 4.00
CA ILE A 89 -4.92 -0.99 5.39
C ILE A 89 -5.74 0.15 6.01
N SER A 90 -5.39 1.41 5.71
CA SER A 90 -6.13 2.57 6.24
C SER A 90 -7.53 2.64 5.65
N LEU A 91 -7.66 2.36 4.35
CA LEU A 91 -8.95 2.36 3.67
C LEU A 91 -9.82 1.19 4.12
N ASN A 92 -9.25 -0.01 4.26
CA ASN A 92 -9.96 -1.18 4.76
C ASN A 92 -10.58 -0.92 6.14
N GLN A 93 -9.80 -0.37 7.09
CA GLN A 93 -10.31 -0.03 8.42
C GLN A 93 -11.38 1.06 8.37
N MET A 94 -11.21 2.09 7.54
CA MET A 94 -12.19 3.17 7.42
C MET A 94 -13.50 2.70 6.77
N ALA A 95 -13.41 1.78 5.82
CA ALA A 95 -14.55 1.29 5.06
C ALA A 95 -15.48 0.36 5.87
N GLU A 96 -15.00 -0.22 6.98
CA GLU A 96 -15.82 -1.06 7.86
C GLU A 96 -17.13 -0.37 8.32
N ASP A 97 -17.06 0.94 8.55
CA ASP A 97 -18.20 1.76 8.98
C ASP A 97 -18.75 2.67 7.87
N ALA A 98 -18.13 2.67 6.69
CA ALA A 98 -18.52 3.51 5.56
C ALA A 98 -19.71 2.90 4.79
N GLN A 99 -20.51 3.76 4.15
CA GLN A 99 -21.63 3.34 3.30
C GLN A 99 -21.49 3.95 1.92
N GLY A 100 -21.99 3.25 0.89
CA GLY A 100 -22.03 3.72 -0.48
C GLY A 100 -20.67 3.77 -1.18
N VAL A 101 -19.66 3.09 -0.64
CA VAL A 101 -18.32 2.98 -1.21
C VAL A 101 -17.82 1.55 -1.11
N GLU A 102 -16.83 1.23 -1.91
CA GLU A 102 -16.05 0.00 -1.84
C GLU A 102 -14.55 0.30 -1.89
N VAL A 103 -13.76 -0.61 -1.31
CA VAL A 103 -12.29 -0.55 -1.36
C VAL A 103 -11.81 -1.61 -2.32
N THR A 104 -10.94 -1.23 -3.26
CA THR A 104 -10.32 -2.16 -4.21
C THR A 104 -9.29 -3.06 -3.50
N GLU A 105 -8.87 -4.13 -4.16
CA GLU A 105 -7.73 -4.91 -3.68
C GLU A 105 -6.46 -4.04 -3.60
N GLY A 106 -5.62 -4.32 -2.61
CA GLY A 106 -4.35 -3.63 -2.44
C GLY A 106 -3.37 -4.00 -3.56
N PHE A 107 -2.68 -3.00 -4.11
CA PHE A 107 -1.68 -3.16 -5.16
C PHE A 107 -0.38 -2.44 -4.83
N VAL A 108 0.72 -2.88 -5.45
CA VAL A 108 2.00 -2.15 -5.44
C VAL A 108 2.05 -1.30 -6.70
N GLN A 109 2.15 0.02 -6.56
CA GLN A 109 2.25 0.91 -7.72
C GLN A 109 3.52 0.62 -8.50
N GLU A 110 3.42 0.56 -9.83
CA GLU A 110 4.54 0.50 -10.75
C GLU A 110 4.72 1.86 -11.44
N ILE A 111 5.94 2.38 -11.48
CA ILE A 111 6.26 3.64 -12.18
C ILE A 111 7.44 3.37 -13.08
N ASP A 112 7.29 3.65 -14.38
CA ASP A 112 8.32 3.41 -15.40
C ASP A 112 8.87 1.96 -15.40
N GLY A 113 8.03 0.98 -15.09
CA GLY A 113 8.42 -0.44 -15.02
C GLY A 113 9.03 -0.88 -13.68
N ILE A 114 9.07 0.01 -12.68
CA ILE A 114 9.64 -0.25 -11.36
C ILE A 114 8.54 -0.22 -10.30
N LYS A 115 8.28 -1.36 -9.67
CA LYS A 115 7.42 -1.49 -8.49
C LYS A 115 7.97 -0.71 -7.30
N GLN A 116 7.12 0.13 -6.74
CA GLN A 116 7.40 1.01 -5.60
C GLN A 116 7.12 0.28 -4.29
N TYR A 117 8.00 -0.65 -3.92
CA TYR A 117 7.85 -1.43 -2.70
C TYR A 117 8.06 -0.57 -1.44
N GLY A 118 7.03 -0.49 -0.58
CA GLY A 118 7.12 -0.01 0.78
C GLY A 118 7.00 -1.16 1.77
N ALA A 119 7.90 -1.24 2.75
CA ALA A 119 7.88 -2.31 3.75
C ALA A 119 8.03 -1.76 5.18
N GLY A 120 7.35 -2.41 6.12
CA GLY A 120 7.49 -2.20 7.56
C GLY A 120 8.34 -3.30 8.21
N SER A 121 9.18 -2.89 9.16
CA SER A 121 10.06 -3.80 9.90
C SER A 121 10.32 -3.27 11.31
N THR A 122 10.48 -4.20 12.26
CA THR A 122 10.92 -3.93 13.62
C THR A 122 12.40 -3.52 13.64
N VAL A 123 12.70 -2.46 14.39
CA VAL A 123 14.06 -1.91 14.51
C VAL A 123 14.71 -2.31 15.83
N PHE A 124 15.92 -2.84 15.75
CA PHE A 124 16.78 -3.24 16.86
C PHE A 124 17.99 -2.32 16.99
N ARG A 125 18.61 -2.34 18.18
CA ARG A 125 19.93 -1.74 18.36
C ARG A 125 20.97 -2.52 17.56
N LEU A 126 21.99 -1.83 17.04
CA LEU A 126 23.02 -2.44 16.19
C LEU A 126 23.79 -3.59 16.86
N ASP A 127 23.94 -3.53 18.19
CA ASP A 127 24.64 -4.53 19.00
C ASP A 127 23.74 -5.64 19.53
N ASP A 128 22.42 -5.59 19.28
CA ASP A 128 21.43 -6.57 19.75
C ASP A 128 21.19 -7.68 18.71
N THR A 129 22.28 -8.24 18.20
CA THR A 129 22.24 -9.20 17.08
C THR A 129 21.59 -10.52 17.45
N ASP A 130 21.71 -10.95 18.71
CA ASP A 130 21.13 -12.22 19.15
C ASP A 130 19.60 -12.16 19.16
N THR A 131 19.02 -11.08 19.69
CA THR A 131 17.56 -10.88 19.68
C THR A 131 17.04 -10.67 18.26
N LEU A 132 17.74 -9.92 17.41
CA LEU A 132 17.38 -9.77 16.01
C LEU A 132 17.31 -11.12 15.27
N ASN A 133 18.32 -11.98 15.47
CA ASN A 133 18.35 -13.30 14.82
C ASN A 133 17.23 -14.22 15.33
N GLU A 134 16.95 -14.21 16.63
CA GLU A 134 15.83 -14.99 17.22
C GLU A 134 14.47 -14.47 16.72
N TYR A 135 14.31 -13.15 16.63
CA TYR A 135 13.11 -12.52 16.08
C TYR A 135 12.85 -12.94 14.63
N ASN A 136 13.87 -12.84 13.76
CA ASN A 136 13.75 -13.25 12.36
C ASN A 136 13.45 -14.75 12.21
N GLY A 137 13.99 -15.59 13.11
CA GLY A 137 13.67 -17.02 13.15
C GLY A 137 12.18 -17.27 13.40
N HIS A 138 11.60 -16.65 14.42
CA HIS A 138 10.18 -16.78 14.73
C HIS A 138 9.27 -16.11 13.70
N LEU A 139 9.68 -14.97 13.13
CA LEU A 139 8.94 -14.32 12.06
C LEU A 139 8.83 -15.24 10.83
N ALA A 140 9.90 -15.94 10.47
CA ALA A 140 9.87 -16.92 9.39
C ALA A 140 8.90 -18.08 9.67
N GLU A 141 8.87 -18.59 10.91
CA GLU A 141 7.91 -19.62 11.34
C GLU A 141 6.45 -19.13 11.21
N LEU A 142 6.16 -17.89 11.59
CA LEU A 142 4.83 -17.29 11.48
C LEU A 142 4.40 -17.06 10.02
N LYS A 143 5.34 -16.69 9.15
CA LYS A 143 5.09 -16.57 7.70
C LYS A 143 4.78 -17.93 7.08
N GLU A 144 5.59 -18.95 7.38
CA GLU A 144 5.42 -20.30 6.83
C GLU A 144 4.11 -20.96 7.30
N SER A 145 3.69 -20.71 8.54
CA SER A 145 2.46 -21.27 9.10
C SER A 145 1.18 -20.58 8.62
N GLY A 146 1.29 -19.35 8.08
CA GLY A 146 0.17 -18.46 7.80
C GLY A 146 -0.35 -17.71 9.03
N GLU A 147 0.18 -17.97 10.22
CA GLU A 147 -0.24 -17.33 11.48
C GLU A 147 0.04 -15.81 11.47
N LEU A 148 1.06 -15.37 10.72
CA LEU A 148 1.29 -13.94 10.52
C LEU A 148 0.07 -13.26 9.86
N LEU A 149 -0.48 -13.85 8.80
CA LEU A 149 -1.65 -13.29 8.12
C LEU A 149 -2.88 -13.32 9.03
N ASP A 150 -3.07 -14.38 9.82
CA ASP A 150 -4.17 -14.46 10.79
C ASP A 150 -4.12 -13.28 11.78
N ILE A 151 -2.91 -12.95 12.29
CA ILE A 151 -2.71 -11.81 13.20
C ILE A 151 -2.96 -10.48 12.48
N LEU A 152 -2.39 -10.30 11.29
CA LEU A 152 -2.48 -9.05 10.54
C LEU A 152 -3.90 -8.76 10.06
N SER A 153 -4.67 -9.80 9.71
CA SER A 153 -6.05 -9.68 9.23
C SER A 153 -7.00 -9.05 10.25
N GLU A 154 -6.70 -9.16 11.55
CA GLU A 154 -7.45 -8.47 12.61
C GLU A 154 -7.35 -6.93 12.52
N PHE A 155 -6.37 -6.42 11.77
CA PHE A 155 -6.11 -5.00 11.57
C PHE A 155 -6.37 -4.55 10.12
N GLY A 156 -7.07 -5.35 9.31
CA GLY A 156 -7.44 -4.99 7.95
C GLY A 156 -6.33 -5.17 6.91
N PHE A 157 -5.26 -5.88 7.25
CA PHE A 157 -4.28 -6.37 6.28
C PHE A 157 -4.84 -7.60 5.56
N THR A 158 -4.37 -7.82 4.35
CA THR A 158 -4.71 -8.94 3.48
C THR A 158 -3.43 -9.68 3.06
N GLU A 159 -3.58 -10.72 2.26
CA GLU A 159 -2.45 -11.45 1.69
C GLU A 159 -1.52 -10.54 0.87
N ALA A 160 -2.06 -9.49 0.23
CA ALA A 160 -1.28 -8.54 -0.57
C ALA A 160 -0.24 -7.76 0.26
N GLU A 161 -0.43 -7.67 1.58
CA GLU A 161 0.49 -6.99 2.49
C GLU A 161 1.47 -7.93 3.19
N VAL A 162 1.42 -9.24 2.93
CA VAL A 162 2.41 -10.18 3.48
C VAL A 162 3.68 -10.13 2.61
N PRO A 163 4.87 -9.84 3.19
CA PRO A 163 6.08 -9.76 2.38
C PRO A 163 6.48 -11.13 1.84
N PRO A 164 6.85 -11.24 0.54
CA PRO A 164 7.41 -12.44 -0.04
C PRO A 164 8.61 -12.96 0.75
N ALA A 165 8.83 -14.28 0.73
CA ALA A 165 9.92 -14.90 1.48
C ALA A 165 11.31 -14.44 1.00
N GLU A 166 11.43 -14.10 -0.28
CA GLU A 166 12.65 -13.63 -0.93
C GLU A 166 12.96 -12.16 -0.64
N MET A 167 12.01 -11.41 -0.08
CA MET A 167 12.21 -10.01 0.25
C MET A 167 12.92 -9.86 1.59
N SER A 168 14.11 -9.26 1.58
CA SER A 168 14.91 -9.06 2.77
C SER A 168 15.13 -7.59 3.14
N ALA A 169 15.37 -7.36 4.42
CA ALA A 169 15.73 -6.05 4.95
C ALA A 169 17.02 -5.51 4.34
N GLU A 170 18.00 -6.40 4.06
CA GLU A 170 19.23 -6.03 3.37
C GLU A 170 18.94 -5.48 1.97
N ALA A 171 18.08 -6.17 1.21
CA ALA A 171 17.77 -5.77 -0.16
C ALA A 171 16.97 -4.45 -0.20
N LEU A 172 16.00 -4.28 0.69
CA LEU A 172 15.25 -3.03 0.85
C LEU A 172 16.14 -1.86 1.29
N CYS A 173 17.05 -2.10 2.25
CA CYS A 173 17.98 -1.07 2.74
C CYS A 173 19.05 -0.67 1.72
N ALA A 174 19.32 -1.49 0.70
CA ALA A 174 20.20 -1.12 -0.40
C ALA A 174 19.59 0.01 -1.26
N GLY A 175 18.26 0.15 -1.24
CA GLY A 175 17.52 1.19 -1.95
C GLY A 175 17.48 1.00 -3.47
N ASP A 176 17.83 -0.18 -3.96
CA ASP A 176 17.79 -0.55 -5.38
C ASP A 176 16.51 -1.35 -5.64
N LEU A 177 15.42 -0.63 -5.91
CA LEU A 177 14.13 -1.25 -6.22
C LEU A 177 14.17 -2.05 -7.53
N GLU A 178 15.03 -1.69 -8.50
CA GLU A 178 15.16 -2.43 -9.76
C GLU A 178 15.59 -3.89 -9.50
N ALA A 179 16.38 -4.11 -8.44
CA ALA A 179 16.82 -5.45 -8.04
C ALA A 179 15.71 -6.30 -7.39
N LEU A 180 14.54 -5.72 -7.08
CA LEU A 180 13.42 -6.39 -6.38
C LEU A 180 12.27 -6.78 -7.31
N GLN A 181 12.35 -6.51 -8.61
CA GLN A 181 11.21 -6.62 -9.53
C GLN A 181 10.76 -8.07 -9.81
N ASP A 182 11.69 -9.03 -9.71
CA ASP A 182 11.43 -10.46 -9.91
C ASP A 182 10.86 -11.17 -8.67
N ILE A 183 10.59 -10.43 -7.59
CA ILE A 183 9.99 -10.99 -6.38
C ILE A 183 8.47 -11.12 -6.61
N GLU A 184 8.01 -12.37 -6.74
CA GLU A 184 6.60 -12.72 -6.88
C GLU A 184 5.94 -12.85 -5.50
N ASN A 185 4.71 -12.33 -5.37
CA ASN A 185 3.78 -12.65 -4.28
C ASN A 185 3.03 -13.94 -4.63
#